data_AF-A0A2I0NHX2-F1
#
_entry.id   AF-A0A2I0NHX2-F1
#
_cell.length_a   1.000
_cell.length_b   1.000
_cell.length_c   1.000
_cell.angle_alpha   90.00
_cell.angle_beta   90.00
_cell.angle_gamma   90.00
#
_symmetry.space_group_name_H-M   'P 1'
#
loop_
_entity.id
_entity.type
_entity.pdbx_description
1 polymer ?
#
loop_
_entity_poly.entity_id
_entity_poly.type
_entity_poly.pdbx_seq_one_letter_code
_entity_poly.pdbx_strand_id
1 'polypeptide(L)'
;MVQRHLLLKYLNRGIEIETGHGTLYKGIITDLDDWGVHFIPEDKKLRPVIISWADIRKVILIEEASASGNVKKSPAKKRRSLFDEGF
;
A
#
# COMPACT_ATOMS: atom_id res chain seq x y z
N MET A 1 -13.02 -12.85 -1.74
CA MET A 1 -13.32 -12.33 -3.08
C MET A 1 -12.69 -10.95 -3.17
N VAL A 2 -11.72 -10.72 -4.06
CA VAL A 2 -11.06 -9.41 -4.22
C VAL A 2 -12.07 -8.43 -4.79
N GLN A 3 -12.24 -7.26 -4.15
CA GLN A 3 -13.13 -6.22 -4.65
C GLN A 3 -12.49 -5.51 -5.85
N ARG A 4 -12.65 -6.08 -7.05
CA ARG A 4 -12.08 -5.58 -8.32
C ARG A 4 -12.35 -4.09 -8.54
N HIS A 5 -13.56 -3.64 -8.22
CA HIS A 5 -13.95 -2.23 -8.37
C HIS A 5 -13.19 -1.28 -7.43
N LEU A 6 -12.71 -1.75 -6.28
CA LEU A 6 -11.95 -0.94 -5.35
C LEU A 6 -10.54 -0.67 -5.88
N LEU A 7 -9.93 -1.64 -6.58
CA LEU A 7 -8.60 -1.54 -7.17
C LEU A 7 -8.52 -0.47 -8.28
N LEU A 8 -9.63 -0.16 -8.95
CA LEU A 8 -9.70 0.94 -9.94
C LEU A 8 -9.30 2.29 -9.32
N LYS A 9 -9.55 2.50 -8.02
CA LYS A 9 -9.15 3.74 -7.32
C LYS A 9 -7.65 3.85 -7.06
N TYR A 10 -6.92 2.74 -7.25
CA TYR A 10 -5.48 2.62 -7.01
C TYR A 10 -4.69 2.42 -8.31
N LEU A 11 -5.32 2.65 -9.47
CA LEU A 11 -4.60 2.79 -10.73
C LEU A 11 -3.54 3.89 -10.59
N ASN A 12 -2.37 3.62 -11.15
CA ASN A 12 -1.18 4.46 -11.10
C ASN A 12 -0.65 4.75 -9.67
N ARG A 13 -1.05 3.94 -8.67
CA ARG A 13 -0.52 4.01 -7.30
C ARG A 13 0.38 2.82 -7.00
N GLY A 14 1.34 3.05 -6.11
CA GLY A 14 2.19 2.01 -5.55
C GLY A 14 1.39 1.04 -4.69
N ILE A 15 1.50 -0.25 -4.96
CA ILE A 15 0.89 -1.32 -4.19
C ILE A 15 1.84 -2.52 -4.10
N GLU A 16 1.50 -3.45 -3.22
CA GLU A 16 2.13 -4.77 -3.17
C GLU A 16 1.10 -5.87 -3.42
N ILE A 17 1.50 -6.88 -4.17
CA ILE A 17 0.67 -8.05 -4.50
C ILE A 17 1.38 -9.30 -4.03
N GLU A 18 0.70 -10.09 -3.21
CA GLU A 18 1.12 -11.43 -2.83
C GLU A 18 0.40 -12.46 -3.70
N THR A 19 1.18 -13.32 -4.36
CA THR A 19 0.64 -14.38 -5.23
C THR A 19 0.36 -15.68 -4.48
N GLY A 20 -0.30 -16.63 -5.15
CA GLY A 20 -0.60 -17.97 -4.65
C GLY A 20 0.64 -18.75 -4.22
N HIS A 21 1.76 -18.44 -4.86
CA HIS A 21 3.07 -19.03 -4.62
C HIS A 21 3.84 -18.36 -3.45
N GLY A 22 3.26 -17.36 -2.78
CA GLY A 22 3.89 -16.62 -1.69
C GLY A 22 4.96 -15.62 -2.16
N THR A 23 4.97 -15.27 -3.45
CA THR A 23 5.85 -14.23 -3.98
C THR A 23 5.21 -12.86 -3.77
N LEU A 24 5.98 -11.91 -3.24
CA LEU A 24 5.55 -10.53 -3.04
C LEU A 24 6.12 -9.64 -4.15
N TYR A 25 5.24 -9.05 -4.94
CA TYR A 25 5.59 -8.07 -5.97
C TYR A 25 5.24 -6.66 -5.48
N LYS A 26 6.18 -5.72 -5.60
CA LYS A 26 5.97 -4.30 -5.31
C LYS A 26 6.08 -3.49 -6.60
N GLY A 27 5.17 -2.55 -6.81
CA GLY A 27 5.04 -1.87 -8.10
C GLY A 27 3.75 -1.09 -8.23
N ILE A 28 3.36 -0.80 -9.47
CA ILE A 28 2.24 0.09 -9.81
C ILE A 28 1.24 -0.68 -10.66
N ILE A 29 -0.04 -0.58 -10.33
CA ILE A 29 -1.11 -1.05 -11.23
C ILE A 29 -1.30 -0.03 -12.33
N THR A 30 -1.18 -0.44 -13.59
CA THR A 30 -1.47 0.43 -14.73
C THR A 30 -2.86 0.21 -15.31
N ASP A 31 -3.35 -1.03 -15.26
CA ASP A 31 -4.66 -1.39 -15.83
C ASP A 31 -5.25 -2.63 -15.15
N LEU A 32 -6.55 -2.85 -15.36
CA LEU A 32 -7.34 -3.94 -14.80
C LEU A 32 -8.28 -4.48 -15.89
N ASP A 33 -8.19 -5.78 -16.17
CA ASP A 33 -9.06 -6.43 -17.14
C ASP A 33 -9.72 -7.69 -16.56
N ASP A 34 -10.46 -8.41 -17.41
CA ASP A 34 -11.15 -9.64 -17.01
C ASP A 34 -10.19 -10.77 -16.61
N TRP A 35 -8.94 -10.71 -17.06
CA TRP A 35 -7.93 -11.73 -16.82
C TRP A 35 -7.15 -11.47 -15.52
N GLY A 36 -6.84 -10.21 -15.24
CA GLY A 36 -6.03 -9.86 -14.07
C GLY A 36 -5.69 -8.39 -13.94
N VAL A 37 -4.56 -8.16 -13.27
CA VAL A 37 -4.01 -6.86 -12.95
C VAL A 37 -2.75 -6.65 -13.79
N HIS A 38 -2.73 -5.58 -14.60
CA HIS A 38 -1.53 -5.15 -15.30
C HIS A 38 -0.66 -4.38 -14.32
N PHE A 39 0.55 -4.88 -14.13
CA PHE A 39 1.43 -4.47 -13.06
C PHE A 39 2.82 -4.16 -13.58
N ILE A 40 3.33 -2.98 -13.25
CA ILE A 40 4.71 -2.59 -13.50
C ILE A 40 5.49 -2.75 -12.19
N PRO A 41 6.42 -3.71 -12.10
CA PRO A 41 7.26 -3.86 -10.91
C PRO A 41 8.13 -2.62 -10.66
N GLU A 42 8.37 -2.31 -9.40
CA GLU A 42 9.31 -1.25 -8.99
C GLU A 42 10.76 -1.62 -9.36
N ASP A 43 11.07 -2.91 -9.38
CA ASP A 43 12.36 -3.40 -9.87
C ASP A 43 12.47 -3.21 -11.39
N LYS A 44 13.30 -2.25 -11.80
CA LYS A 44 13.55 -1.88 -13.20
C LYS A 44 14.14 -3.01 -14.05
N LYS A 45 14.61 -4.10 -13.44
CA LYS A 45 15.07 -5.30 -14.16
C LYS A 45 13.92 -6.18 -14.60
N LEU A 46 12.75 -6.06 -13.97
CA LEU A 46 11.57 -6.84 -14.28
C LEU A 46 10.74 -6.12 -15.35
N ARG A 47 10.16 -6.91 -16.25
CA ARG A 47 9.24 -6.40 -17.26
C ARG A 47 7.85 -6.20 -16.64
N PRO A 48 6.98 -5.38 -17.26
CA PRO A 48 5.56 -5.37 -16.93
C PRO A 48 4.99 -6.79 -17.03
N VAL A 49 4.12 -7.14 -16.07
CA VAL A 49 3.50 -8.46 -15.96
C VAL A 49 2.00 -8.33 -15.76
N ILE A 50 1.26 -9.37 -16.11
CA ILE A 50 -0.16 -9.51 -15.80
C ILE A 50 -0.29 -10.57 -14.73
N ILE A 51 -0.83 -10.19 -13.56
CA ILE A 51 -1.08 -11.11 -12.46
C ILE A 51 -2.55 -11.50 -12.49
N SER A 52 -2.83 -12.78 -12.74
CA SER A 52 -4.20 -13.27 -12.87
C SER A 52 -4.99 -13.13 -11.57
N TRP A 53 -6.30 -12.90 -11.67
CA TRP A 53 -7.18 -12.83 -10.50
C TRP A 53 -7.16 -14.11 -9.65
N ALA A 54 -6.90 -15.26 -10.28
CA ALA A 54 -6.81 -16.55 -9.60
C ALA A 54 -5.53 -16.71 -8.77
N ASP A 55 -4.45 -16.01 -9.15
CA ASP A 55 -3.16 -16.08 -8.47
C ASP A 55 -3.03 -15.01 -7.37
N ILE A 56 -3.84 -13.95 -7.39
CA ILE A 56 -3.80 -12.92 -6.34
C ILE A 56 -4.38 -13.47 -5.03
N ARG A 57 -3.52 -13.60 -4.01
CA ARG A 57 -3.95 -13.92 -2.65
C ARG A 57 -4.28 -12.68 -1.84
N LYS A 58 -3.42 -11.67 -1.94
CA LYS A 58 -3.52 -10.46 -1.13
C LYS A 58 -3.02 -9.26 -1.93
N VAL A 59 -3.72 -8.14 -1.76
CA VAL A 59 -3.26 -6.83 -2.22
C VAL A 59 -3.06 -5.96 -1.00
N ILE A 60 -1.87 -5.38 -0.88
CA ILE A 60 -1.50 -4.45 0.17
C ILE A 60 -1.41 -3.08 -0.48
N LEU A 61 -2.30 -2.19 -0.05
CA LEU A 61 -2.28 -0.81 -0.49
C LEU A 61 -1.20 -0.09 0.30
N ILE A 62 -0.18 0.39 -0.40
CA ILE A 62 0.77 1.32 0.22
C ILE A 62 0.00 2.63 0.30
N GLU A 63 -0.54 2.95 1.48
CA GLU A 63 -0.91 4.34 1.75
C GLU A 63 0.38 5.14 1.61
N GLU A 64 0.59 5.76 0.44
CA GLU A 64 1.27 7.04 0.45
C GLU A 64 0.55 7.83 1.52
N ALA A 65 1.29 8.22 2.55
CA ALA A 65 0.85 9.11 3.62
C ALA A 65 0.31 10.37 2.93
N SER A 66 -0.93 10.28 2.50
CA SER A 66 -1.70 11.38 1.99
C SER A 66 -1.81 12.23 3.23
N ALA A 67 -1.18 13.39 3.17
CA ALA A 67 -1.41 14.48 4.08
C ALA A 67 -2.92 14.74 4.12
N SER A 68 -3.62 13.97 4.95
CA SER A 68 -4.96 14.26 5.39
C SER A 68 -4.76 15.46 6.29
N GLY A 69 -4.96 16.63 5.69
CA GLY A 69 -5.01 17.91 6.37
C GLY A 69 -6.10 17.86 7.43
N ASN A 70 -5.75 17.36 8.60
CA ASN A 70 -6.41 17.67 9.85
C ASN A 70 -5.33 17.77 10.93
N VAL A 71 -4.39 18.69 10.71
CA VAL A 71 -3.61 19.26 11.81
C VAL A 71 -4.60 20.08 12.63
N LYS A 72 -5.33 19.41 13.51
CA LYS A 72 -5.78 20.06 14.73
C LYS A 72 -4.51 20.54 15.43
N LYS A 73 -4.18 21.81 15.21
CA LYS A 73 -3.38 22.61 16.13
C LYS A 73 -3.98 22.38 17.51
N SER A 74 -3.30 21.57 18.31
CA SER A 74 -3.44 21.61 19.75
C SER A 74 -2.05 21.60 20.38
N PRO A 75 -1.87 22.41 21.42
CA PRO A 75 -0.68 23.21 21.57
C PRO A 75 0.34 22.56 22.51
N ALA A 76 1.59 22.96 22.29
CA ALA A 76 2.59 23.23 23.33
C ALA A 76 2.76 22.20 24.45
N LYS A 77 3.90 21.50 24.37
CA LYS A 77 4.97 21.58 25.39
C LYS A 77 4.50 21.42 26.85
N LYS A 78 4.59 20.20 27.37
CA LYS A 78 4.95 20.00 28.78
C LYS A 78 5.87 18.80 28.92
N ARG A 79 7.18 19.06 28.90
CA ARG A 79 8.16 18.15 29.49
C ARG A 79 7.78 18.06 30.96
N ARG A 80 7.35 16.89 31.42
CA ARG A 80 7.20 16.60 32.84
C ARG A 80 7.98 15.32 33.09
N SER A 81 9.23 15.48 33.52
CA SER A 81 9.94 14.43 34.23
C SER A 81 9.13 14.09 35.47
N LEU A 82 8.83 12.82 35.65
CA LEU A 82 7.99 12.32 36.75
C LEU A 82 8.60 11.07 37.39
N PHE A 83 9.93 10.97 37.33
CA PHE A 83 10.75 10.05 38.12
C PHE A 83 12.04 10.80 38.44
N ASP A 84 12.00 11.60 39.49
CA ASP A 84 12.97 11.56 40.60
C ASP A 84 12.52 12.56 41.68
N GLU A 85 11.60 12.11 42.53
CA GLU A 85 11.48 12.65 43.90
C GLU A 85 11.44 11.47 44.87
N GLY A 86 12.52 11.34 45.63
CA GLY A 86 12.53 11.05 47.07
C GLY A 86 11.94 9.74 47.56
N PHE A 87 12.82 8.81 47.94
CA PHE A 87 13.01 8.44 49.36
C PHE A 87 14.38 7.81 49.56
#